data_AF-A0A6J1SZ29-F1
#
_entry.id   AF-A0A6J1SZ29-F1
#
_cell.length_a   1.000
_cell.length_b   1.000
_cell.length_c   1.000
_cell.angle_alpha   90.00
_cell.angle_beta   90.00
_cell.angle_gamma   90.00
#
_symmetry.space_group_name_H-M   'P 1'
#
loop_
_entity.id
_entity.type
_entity.pdbx_description
1 polymer ?
#
loop_
_entity_poly.entity_id
_entity_poly.type
_entity_poly.pdbx_seq_one_letter_code
_entity_poly.pdbx_strand_id
1 'polypeptide(L)'
;MKYLILLAVLCGAAVAKSVKQLPDSWSVCKKSDPQLQKCFKEAVSQAIHGLAESGEPSLGIFTVDPLRMTQLNIGQGTGPVAIDLEFRDLDLMGMKGAVFDDATIDPKTYDITASLHVPTGLTLDGQYSIKGKVLVLPINGDGHCHLKLADPVLRADIRGVPVKRGSETFFNVTTFAFTLETKKLSLNFENLFNGNKELGSTMNHFLNENSAEVLKELKPAISDGFGEVFKQIANRVFSKVPLDKIYPD
;
A
#
# COMPACT_ATOMS: atom_id res chain seq x y z
N MET A 1 55.88 18.09 -25.53
CA MET A 1 55.08 17.71 -24.35
C MET A 1 53.65 17.63 -24.84
N LYS A 2 53.20 16.49 -25.38
CA LYS A 2 52.65 15.31 -24.66
C LYS A 2 51.44 15.73 -23.81
N TYR A 3 50.31 15.04 -24.01
CA TYR A 3 49.00 15.18 -23.33
C TYR A 3 47.95 16.10 -23.99
N LEU A 4 47.58 15.81 -25.24
CA LEU A 4 46.22 16.05 -25.77
C LEU A 4 45.66 14.69 -26.21
N ILE A 5 45.27 13.86 -25.25
CA ILE A 5 44.69 12.54 -25.46
C ILE A 5 43.38 12.50 -24.67
N LEU A 6 42.28 12.32 -25.41
CA LEU A 6 40.98 11.79 -24.99
C LEU A 6 40.36 12.35 -23.69
N LEU A 7 39.57 13.41 -23.83
CA LEU A 7 38.32 13.53 -23.08
C LEU A 7 37.17 13.12 -24.02
N ALA A 8 37.16 11.84 -24.38
CA ALA A 8 35.93 11.19 -24.77
C ALA A 8 35.06 11.18 -23.51
N VAL A 9 34.16 12.16 -23.41
CA VAL A 9 33.09 12.18 -22.42
C VAL A 9 32.28 10.91 -22.67
N LEU A 10 32.61 9.87 -21.91
CA LEU A 10 31.75 8.74 -21.60
C LEU A 10 30.54 9.31 -20.86
N CYS A 11 29.65 9.99 -21.59
CA CYS A 11 28.23 9.89 -21.34
C CYS A 11 27.86 8.44 -21.65
N GLY A 12 28.25 7.54 -20.75
CA GLY A 12 27.53 6.30 -20.58
C GLY A 12 26.12 6.74 -20.20
N ALA A 13 25.25 6.85 -21.20
CA ALA A 13 23.83 6.72 -20.96
C ALA A 13 23.73 5.43 -20.14
N ALA A 14 23.38 5.56 -18.86
CA ALA A 14 22.87 4.45 -18.10
C ALA A 14 21.60 4.05 -18.85
N VAL A 15 21.75 3.19 -19.85
CA VAL A 15 20.65 2.42 -20.40
C VAL A 15 20.16 1.67 -19.18
N ALA A 16 19.09 2.18 -18.58
CA ALA A 16 18.40 1.48 -17.52
C ALA A 16 18.16 0.08 -18.08
N LYS A 17 18.91 -0.91 -17.56
CA LYS A 17 18.67 -2.31 -17.93
C LYS A 17 17.22 -2.53 -17.55
N SER A 18 16.36 -2.62 -18.57
CA SER A 18 14.98 -3.03 -18.39
C SER A 18 15.02 -4.32 -17.56
N VAL A 19 14.44 -4.31 -16.37
CA VAL A 19 14.34 -5.51 -15.55
C VAL A 19 13.38 -6.44 -16.29
N LYS A 20 13.91 -7.38 -17.06
CA LYS A 20 13.11 -8.23 -17.95
C LYS A 20 12.53 -9.46 -17.25
N GLN A 21 12.83 -9.66 -15.98
CA GLN A 21 12.43 -10.83 -15.20
C GLN A 21 12.10 -10.40 -13.78
N LEU A 22 11.16 -11.11 -13.15
CA LEU A 22 10.95 -10.99 -11.71
C LEU A 22 12.21 -11.50 -10.97
N PRO A 23 12.42 -11.08 -9.71
CA PRO A 23 13.49 -11.64 -8.87
C PRO A 23 13.39 -13.16 -8.80
N ASP A 24 14.53 -13.87 -8.81
CA ASP A 24 14.57 -15.34 -8.79
C ASP A 24 13.87 -15.95 -7.57
N SER A 25 13.76 -15.19 -6.48
CA SER A 25 13.04 -15.56 -5.26
C SER A 25 11.52 -15.54 -5.40
N TRP A 26 10.96 -14.96 -6.47
CA TRP A 26 9.53 -14.84 -6.69
C TRP A 26 9.07 -15.89 -7.70
N SER A 27 8.09 -16.70 -7.30
CA SER A 27 7.50 -17.70 -8.18
C SER A 27 6.66 -17.08 -9.29
N VAL A 28 6.64 -17.73 -10.45
CA VAL A 28 5.77 -17.41 -11.59
C VAL A 28 4.78 -18.54 -11.84
N CYS A 29 3.56 -18.20 -12.23
CA CYS A 29 2.49 -19.15 -12.45
C CYS A 29 2.10 -19.21 -13.92
N LYS A 30 1.97 -20.43 -14.46
CA LYS A 30 1.52 -20.63 -15.83
C LYS A 30 0.01 -20.48 -15.94
N LYS A 31 -0.46 -19.84 -17.01
CA LYS A 31 -1.90 -19.73 -17.32
C LYS A 31 -2.56 -21.10 -17.49
N SER A 32 -1.84 -22.06 -18.06
CA SER A 32 -2.35 -23.41 -18.27
C SER A 32 -2.31 -24.30 -17.03
N ASP A 33 -1.80 -23.81 -15.89
CA ASP A 33 -1.66 -24.61 -14.67
C ASP A 33 -3.04 -25.01 -14.12
N PRO A 34 -3.36 -26.31 -13.99
CA PRO A 34 -4.60 -26.76 -13.37
C PRO A 34 -4.78 -26.29 -11.92
N GLN A 35 -3.68 -25.92 -11.24
CA GLN A 35 -3.65 -25.37 -9.89
C GLN A 35 -3.28 -23.88 -9.87
N LEU A 36 -3.57 -23.15 -10.95
CA LEU A 36 -3.28 -21.72 -11.13
C LEU A 36 -3.51 -20.88 -9.87
N GLN A 37 -4.69 -20.99 -9.25
CA GLN A 37 -5.04 -20.14 -8.10
C GLN A 37 -4.16 -20.44 -6.87
N LYS A 38 -3.82 -21.71 -6.64
CA LYS A 38 -2.90 -22.10 -5.58
C LYS A 38 -1.50 -21.54 -5.84
N CYS A 39 -0.98 -21.71 -7.05
CA CYS A 39 0.30 -21.12 -7.44
C CYS A 39 0.28 -19.60 -7.26
N PHE A 40 -0.77 -18.93 -7.72
CA PHE A 40 -0.88 -17.48 -7.70
C PHE A 40 -0.87 -16.94 -6.27
N LYS A 41 -1.62 -17.58 -5.35
CA LYS A 41 -1.56 -17.29 -3.93
C LYS A 41 -0.16 -17.43 -3.34
N GLU A 42 0.55 -18.52 -3.65
CA GLU A 42 1.92 -18.74 -3.17
C GLU A 42 2.89 -17.68 -3.72
N ALA A 43 2.77 -17.35 -5.01
CA ALA A 43 3.58 -16.33 -5.67
C ALA A 43 3.35 -14.93 -5.07
N VAL A 44 2.10 -14.52 -4.87
CA VAL A 44 1.77 -13.23 -4.24
C VAL A 44 2.28 -13.18 -2.80
N SER A 45 2.11 -14.25 -2.02
CA SER A 45 2.61 -14.32 -0.65
C SER A 45 4.14 -14.16 -0.60
N GLN A 46 4.88 -14.88 -1.46
CA GLN A 46 6.34 -14.78 -1.55
C GLN A 46 6.79 -13.38 -1.95
N ALA A 47 6.12 -12.77 -2.93
CA ALA A 47 6.45 -11.43 -3.39
C ALA A 47 6.25 -10.40 -2.28
N ILE A 48 5.11 -10.42 -1.59
CA ILE A 48 4.80 -9.47 -0.52
C ILE A 48 5.73 -9.66 0.69
N HIS A 49 6.02 -10.90 1.09
CA HIS A 49 6.99 -11.17 2.16
C HIS A 49 8.40 -10.73 1.79
N GLY A 50 8.85 -10.99 0.56
CA GLY A 50 10.15 -10.52 0.07
C GLY A 50 10.25 -9.00 0.07
N LEU A 51 9.21 -8.31 -0.43
CA LEU A 51 9.13 -6.85 -0.37
C LEU A 51 9.15 -6.32 1.06
N ALA A 52 8.50 -7.01 2.01
CA ALA A 52 8.46 -6.60 3.40
C ALA A 52 9.83 -6.79 4.08
N GLU A 53 10.56 -7.84 3.72
CA GLU A 53 11.85 -8.17 4.32
C GLU A 53 13.01 -7.31 3.83
N SER A 54 13.12 -7.09 2.53
CA SER A 54 14.28 -6.42 1.93
C SER A 54 13.94 -5.42 0.82
N GLY A 55 12.65 -5.28 0.48
CA GLY A 55 12.23 -4.53 -0.70
C GLY A 55 12.66 -5.22 -2.00
N GLU A 56 12.61 -4.48 -3.10
CA GLU A 56 13.18 -4.89 -4.38
C GLU A 56 13.75 -3.66 -5.12
N PRO A 57 15.00 -3.24 -4.81
CA PRO A 57 15.59 -2.04 -5.38
C PRO A 57 15.70 -2.07 -6.90
N SER A 58 15.83 -3.24 -7.53
CA SER A 58 15.84 -3.33 -9.00
C SER A 58 14.50 -2.88 -9.60
N LEU A 59 13.40 -3.12 -8.89
CA LEU A 59 12.07 -2.64 -9.23
C LEU A 59 11.79 -1.24 -8.66
N GLY A 60 12.72 -0.62 -7.93
CA GLY A 60 12.55 0.70 -7.32
C GLY A 60 11.56 0.68 -6.16
N ILE A 61 11.46 -0.47 -5.48
CA ILE A 61 10.61 -0.68 -4.32
C ILE A 61 11.55 -0.82 -3.12
N PHE A 62 11.45 0.09 -2.16
CA PHE A 62 12.12 -0.06 -0.88
C PHE A 62 11.34 -1.05 -0.01
N THR A 63 11.82 -1.31 1.20
CA THR A 63 11.09 -2.15 2.16
C THR A 63 9.65 -1.67 2.31
N VAL A 64 8.70 -2.60 2.33
CA VAL A 64 7.27 -2.28 2.61
C VAL A 64 6.88 -2.57 4.07
N ASP A 65 7.87 -2.80 4.93
CA ASP A 65 7.72 -2.89 6.38
C ASP A 65 8.99 -2.31 7.08
N PRO A 66 8.99 -1.01 7.46
CA PRO A 66 7.90 -0.06 7.30
C PRO A 66 7.69 0.35 5.83
N LEU A 67 6.43 0.47 5.42
CA LEU A 67 6.04 1.20 4.21
C LEU A 67 5.89 2.68 4.56
N ARG A 68 6.90 3.49 4.20
CA ARG A 68 6.89 4.94 4.37
C ARG A 68 6.07 5.63 3.27
N MET A 69 5.13 6.47 3.67
CA MET A 69 4.37 7.38 2.83
C MET A 69 4.70 8.83 3.21
N THR A 70 5.26 9.60 2.27
CA THR A 70 5.58 11.01 2.52
C THR A 70 4.33 11.84 2.78
N GLN A 71 3.25 11.55 2.06
CA GLN A 71 1.96 12.21 2.24
C GLN A 71 0.82 11.23 1.93
N LEU A 72 -0.24 11.27 2.73
CA LEU A 72 -1.48 10.55 2.51
C LEU A 72 -2.64 11.39 3.02
N ASN A 73 -3.64 11.64 2.18
CA ASN A 73 -4.82 12.41 2.56
C ASN A 73 -6.03 11.47 2.66
N ILE A 74 -6.71 11.52 3.79
CA ILE A 74 -7.96 10.81 4.06
C ILE A 74 -8.99 11.89 4.41
N GLY A 75 -10.07 11.99 3.65
CA GLY A 75 -11.07 13.00 3.91
C GLY A 75 -12.45 12.59 3.46
N GLN A 76 -13.45 13.03 4.21
CA GLN A 76 -14.85 12.92 3.84
C GLN A 76 -15.54 14.22 4.23
N GLY A 77 -16.22 14.88 3.29
CA GLY A 77 -16.86 16.18 3.53
C GLY A 77 -18.28 16.09 4.12
N THR A 78 -18.85 14.88 4.20
CA THR A 78 -20.27 14.65 4.50
C THR A 78 -20.46 13.53 5.53
N GLY A 79 -21.65 13.45 6.11
CA GLY A 79 -22.01 12.39 7.05
C GLY A 79 -21.60 12.69 8.49
N PRO A 80 -21.75 11.69 9.38
CA PRO A 80 -21.44 11.84 10.79
C PRO A 80 -19.95 12.02 11.05
N VAL A 81 -19.07 11.47 10.21
CA VAL A 81 -17.63 11.76 10.26
C VAL A 81 -17.29 12.61 9.05
N ALA A 82 -17.00 13.89 9.31
CA ALA A 82 -16.65 14.86 8.27
C ALA A 82 -15.32 15.52 8.64
N ILE A 83 -14.23 14.97 8.11
CA ILE A 83 -12.86 15.36 8.45
C ILE A 83 -12.03 15.56 7.18
N ASP A 84 -11.00 16.38 7.32
CA ASP A 84 -9.82 16.45 6.46
C ASP A 84 -8.63 16.00 7.32
N LEU A 85 -8.06 14.84 6.99
CA LEU A 85 -6.96 14.22 7.70
C LEU A 85 -5.79 14.01 6.73
N GLU A 86 -4.75 14.80 6.93
CA GLU A 86 -3.49 14.69 6.22
C GLU A 86 -2.49 13.95 7.12
N PHE A 87 -1.85 12.92 6.59
CA PHE A 87 -0.66 12.32 7.18
C PHE A 87 0.58 12.77 6.42
N ARG A 88 1.67 12.96 7.16
CA ARG A 88 3.00 13.25 6.64
C ARG A 88 4.00 12.29 7.26
N ASP A 89 4.93 11.79 6.46
CA ASP A 89 5.98 10.88 6.92
C ASP A 89 5.42 9.68 7.73
N LEU A 90 4.35 9.07 7.20
CA LEU A 90 3.63 7.99 7.84
C LEU A 90 4.28 6.64 7.52
N ASP A 91 4.62 5.88 8.54
CA ASP A 91 5.08 4.51 8.44
C ASP A 91 3.93 3.54 8.71
N LEU A 92 3.64 2.67 7.74
CA LEU A 92 2.81 1.47 7.95
C LEU A 92 3.72 0.27 8.25
N MET A 93 3.53 -0.36 9.40
CA MET A 93 4.33 -1.49 9.88
C MET A 93 3.48 -2.73 10.16
N GLY A 94 4.11 -3.90 10.07
CA GLY A 94 3.52 -5.21 10.42
C GLY A 94 3.14 -6.07 9.21
N MET A 95 3.34 -5.58 7.98
CA MET A 95 3.04 -6.32 6.76
C MET A 95 3.86 -7.61 6.60
N LYS A 96 5.03 -7.71 7.23
CA LYS A 96 5.82 -8.96 7.30
C LYS A 96 5.05 -10.09 8.00
N GLY A 97 4.11 -9.76 8.88
CA GLY A 97 3.24 -10.73 9.56
C GLY A 97 1.97 -11.12 8.80
N ALA A 98 1.81 -10.66 7.55
CA ALA A 98 0.63 -10.95 6.75
C ALA A 98 0.53 -12.44 6.37
N VAL A 99 -0.68 -12.99 6.48
CA VAL A 99 -1.02 -14.35 6.08
C VAL A 99 -2.09 -14.27 4.99
N PHE A 100 -1.77 -14.74 3.79
CA PHE A 100 -2.73 -14.79 2.69
C PHE A 100 -3.70 -15.97 2.88
N ASP A 101 -4.98 -15.67 2.99
CA ASP A 101 -6.06 -16.66 3.08
C ASP A 101 -6.43 -17.16 1.67
N ASP A 102 -6.52 -16.23 0.73
CA ASP A 102 -6.82 -16.51 -0.68
C ASP A 102 -6.20 -15.45 -1.58
N ALA A 103 -5.86 -15.84 -2.81
CA ALA A 103 -5.57 -14.90 -3.88
C ALA A 103 -5.85 -15.58 -5.21
N THR A 104 -6.63 -14.91 -6.05
CA THR A 104 -7.04 -15.45 -7.34
C THR A 104 -6.82 -14.46 -8.46
N ILE A 105 -6.64 -14.99 -9.67
CA ILE A 105 -6.53 -14.24 -10.91
C ILE A 105 -7.47 -14.85 -11.97
N ASP A 106 -8.26 -13.99 -12.62
CA ASP A 106 -9.04 -14.39 -13.80
C ASP A 106 -8.11 -14.41 -15.03
N PRO A 107 -7.95 -15.56 -15.73
CA PRO A 107 -7.02 -15.68 -16.85
C PRO A 107 -7.45 -14.92 -18.11
N LYS A 108 -8.72 -14.47 -18.19
CA LYS A 108 -9.28 -13.72 -19.32
C LYS A 108 -9.25 -12.22 -19.06
N THR A 109 -9.68 -11.78 -17.88
CA THR A 109 -9.78 -10.36 -17.53
C THR A 109 -8.55 -9.82 -16.83
N TYR A 110 -7.71 -10.70 -16.26
CA TYR A 110 -6.60 -10.36 -15.36
C TYR A 110 -7.04 -9.67 -14.06
N ASP A 111 -8.33 -9.74 -13.72
CA ASP A 111 -8.81 -9.26 -12.43
C ASP A 111 -8.25 -10.14 -11.32
N ILE A 112 -7.76 -9.49 -10.27
CA ILE A 112 -7.14 -10.14 -9.13
C ILE A 112 -7.99 -9.86 -7.90
N THR A 113 -8.27 -10.89 -7.12
CA THR A 113 -8.82 -10.74 -5.76
C THR A 113 -7.86 -11.35 -4.77
N ALA A 114 -7.74 -10.76 -3.58
CA ALA A 114 -6.91 -11.30 -2.52
C ALA A 114 -7.55 -11.04 -1.16
N SER A 115 -7.45 -12.01 -0.26
CA SER A 115 -7.79 -11.83 1.15
C SER A 115 -6.63 -12.25 2.02
N LEU A 116 -6.30 -11.42 2.99
CA LEU A 116 -5.24 -11.67 3.95
C LEU A 116 -5.64 -11.16 5.33
N HIS A 117 -5.01 -11.72 6.34
CA HIS A 117 -5.09 -11.21 7.70
C HIS A 117 -3.69 -11.03 8.29
N VAL A 118 -3.57 -10.19 9.31
CA VAL A 118 -2.28 -9.88 9.96
C VAL A 118 -2.40 -10.15 11.46
N PRO A 119 -2.20 -11.40 11.93
CA PRO A 119 -2.39 -11.75 13.33
C PRO A 119 -1.55 -10.91 14.31
N THR A 120 -0.37 -10.48 13.87
CA THR A 120 0.56 -9.65 14.64
C THR A 120 0.08 -8.20 14.80
N GLY A 121 -0.92 -7.79 14.03
CA GLY A 121 -1.44 -6.43 13.96
C GLY A 121 -0.67 -5.54 12.98
N LEU A 122 -1.28 -4.40 12.66
CA LEU A 122 -0.68 -3.32 11.89
C LEU A 122 -0.53 -2.08 12.76
N THR A 123 0.52 -1.31 12.55
CA THR A 123 0.76 -0.02 13.21
C THR A 123 0.96 1.06 12.17
N LEU A 124 0.35 2.23 12.38
CA LEU A 124 0.63 3.45 11.63
C LEU A 124 1.20 4.49 12.58
N ASP A 125 2.36 5.04 12.22
CA ASP A 125 3.12 5.95 13.06
C ASP A 125 3.66 7.10 12.21
N GLY A 126 3.43 8.35 12.58
CA GLY A 126 3.80 9.48 11.73
C GLY A 126 3.22 10.81 12.16
N GLN A 127 3.39 11.83 11.34
CA GLN A 127 2.81 13.15 11.57
C GLN A 127 1.42 13.23 10.95
N TYR A 128 0.55 14.01 11.56
CA TYR A 128 -0.80 14.25 11.05
C TYR A 128 -1.20 15.71 11.22
N SER A 129 -2.15 16.15 10.39
CA SER A 129 -2.98 17.33 10.60
C SER A 129 -4.43 16.91 10.38
N ILE A 130 -5.32 17.26 11.32
CA ILE A 130 -6.74 16.97 11.21
C ILE A 130 -7.56 18.22 11.44
N LYS A 131 -8.64 18.36 10.68
CA LYS A 131 -9.68 19.34 10.92
C LYS A 131 -11.05 18.79 10.55
N GLY A 132 -12.07 19.09 11.33
CA GLY A 132 -13.44 18.79 10.99
C GLY A 132 -14.26 18.42 12.21
N LYS A 133 -15.08 17.38 12.08
CA LYS A 133 -15.90 16.85 13.17
C LYS A 133 -16.07 15.34 13.07
N VAL A 134 -16.18 14.72 14.24
CA VAL A 134 -16.54 13.31 14.40
C VAL A 134 -17.84 13.28 15.21
N LEU A 135 -18.88 12.75 14.59
CA LEU A 135 -20.28 12.88 15.03
C LEU A 135 -20.66 14.37 15.21
N VAL A 136 -20.88 14.78 16.46
CA VAL A 136 -21.21 16.16 16.85
C VAL A 136 -20.00 16.92 17.39
N LEU A 137 -18.86 16.25 17.59
CA LEU A 137 -17.71 16.84 18.25
C LEU A 137 -16.73 17.41 17.23
N PRO A 138 -16.34 18.69 17.34
CA PRO A 138 -15.29 19.25 16.50
C PRO A 138 -13.94 18.62 16.85
N ILE A 139 -13.09 18.44 15.83
CA ILE A 139 -11.72 17.96 16.00
C ILE A 139 -10.77 18.86 15.20
N ASN A 140 -9.67 19.25 15.83
CA ASN A 140 -8.58 19.98 15.20
C ASN A 140 -7.28 19.64 15.92
N GLY A 141 -6.23 19.35 15.18
CA GLY A 141 -4.91 19.07 15.75
C GLY A 141 -3.86 18.91 14.66
N ASP A 142 -2.61 19.12 15.03
CA ASP A 142 -1.45 18.86 14.19
C ASP A 142 -0.34 18.34 15.11
N GLY A 143 0.16 17.14 14.84
CA GLY A 143 1.16 16.52 15.71
C GLY A 143 1.48 15.10 15.30
N HIS A 144 1.91 14.29 16.26
CA HIS A 144 2.25 12.90 16.03
C HIS A 144 1.02 11.99 16.27
N CYS A 145 0.85 10.96 15.43
CA CYS A 145 -0.18 9.95 15.60
C CYS A 145 0.43 8.55 15.75
N HIS A 146 -0.23 7.72 16.55
CA HIS A 146 0.10 6.32 16.71
C HIS A 146 -1.18 5.49 16.68
N LEU A 147 -1.38 4.74 15.60
CA LEU A 147 -2.60 3.98 15.35
C LEU A 147 -2.27 2.48 15.33
N LYS A 148 -3.10 1.65 15.96
CA LYS A 148 -2.92 0.18 15.94
C LYS A 148 -4.19 -0.52 15.52
N LEU A 149 -4.04 -1.48 14.61
CA LEU A 149 -5.10 -2.37 14.19
C LEU A 149 -4.73 -3.77 14.69
N ALA A 150 -5.56 -4.33 15.57
CA ALA A 150 -5.38 -5.69 16.07
C ALA A 150 -6.04 -6.69 15.13
N ASP A 151 -5.27 -7.68 14.69
CA ASP A 151 -5.74 -8.77 13.81
C ASP A 151 -6.59 -8.26 12.63
N PRO A 152 -6.08 -7.32 11.80
CA PRO A 152 -6.83 -6.80 10.69
C PRO A 152 -6.97 -7.85 9.58
N VAL A 153 -8.12 -7.81 8.92
CA VAL A 153 -8.45 -8.58 7.72
C VAL A 153 -8.63 -7.59 6.57
N LEU A 154 -7.93 -7.83 5.47
CA LEU A 154 -8.02 -7.05 4.25
C LEU A 154 -8.54 -7.91 3.11
N ARG A 155 -9.43 -7.34 2.30
CA ARG A 155 -9.86 -7.94 1.03
C ARG A 155 -9.66 -6.93 -0.07
N ALA A 156 -8.87 -7.28 -1.07
CA ALA A 156 -8.49 -6.42 -2.17
C ALA A 156 -9.11 -6.91 -3.49
N ASP A 157 -9.56 -5.95 -4.29
CA ASP A 157 -10.03 -6.10 -5.66
C ASP A 157 -9.15 -5.24 -6.56
N ILE A 158 -8.38 -5.89 -7.42
CA ILE A 158 -7.36 -5.24 -8.25
C ILE A 158 -7.72 -5.46 -9.70
N ARG A 159 -7.81 -4.37 -10.47
CA ARG A 159 -8.12 -4.39 -11.90
C ARG A 159 -7.01 -3.74 -12.68
N GLY A 160 -6.80 -4.21 -13.90
CA GLY A 160 -5.83 -3.63 -14.79
C GLY A 160 -6.03 -4.06 -16.23
N VAL A 161 -5.20 -3.51 -17.10
CA VAL A 161 -5.25 -3.79 -18.53
C VAL A 161 -3.86 -4.07 -19.08
N PRO A 162 -3.73 -4.99 -20.06
CA PRO A 162 -2.51 -5.11 -20.83
C PRO A 162 -2.22 -3.83 -21.63
N VAL A 163 -0.98 -3.36 -21.61
CA VAL A 163 -0.52 -2.18 -22.35
C VAL A 163 0.68 -2.56 -23.21
N LYS A 164 0.53 -2.42 -24.52
CA LYS A 164 1.60 -2.69 -25.48
C LYS A 164 2.63 -1.54 -25.49
N ARG A 165 3.91 -1.88 -25.39
CA ARG A 165 5.04 -0.95 -25.51
C ARG A 165 6.08 -1.56 -26.46
N GLY A 166 6.04 -1.16 -27.73
CA GLY A 166 6.85 -1.78 -28.78
C GLY A 166 6.39 -3.22 -29.05
N SER A 167 7.32 -4.18 -28.93
CA SER A 167 7.04 -5.61 -29.09
C SER A 167 6.61 -6.31 -27.79
N GLU A 168 6.78 -5.67 -26.64
CA GLU A 168 6.47 -6.24 -25.32
C GLU A 168 5.10 -5.74 -24.83
N THR A 169 4.40 -6.57 -24.06
CA THR A 169 3.14 -6.20 -23.40
C THR A 169 3.38 -6.16 -21.91
N PHE A 170 2.98 -5.09 -21.25
CA PHE A 170 3.07 -4.90 -19.80
C PHE A 170 1.67 -4.92 -19.19
N PHE A 171 1.58 -5.01 -17.87
CA PHE A 171 0.31 -4.87 -17.18
C PHE A 171 0.23 -3.49 -16.52
N ASN A 172 -0.92 -2.83 -16.62
CA ASN A 172 -1.17 -1.55 -15.96
C ASN A 172 -2.34 -1.71 -15.01
N VAL A 173 -2.07 -1.68 -13.71
CA VAL A 173 -3.10 -1.67 -12.68
C VAL A 173 -3.82 -0.32 -12.74
N THR A 174 -5.10 -0.36 -13.03
CA THR A 174 -5.98 0.81 -13.13
C THR A 174 -6.71 1.08 -11.82
N THR A 175 -6.98 0.03 -11.04
CA THR A 175 -7.73 0.12 -9.79
C THR A 175 -7.13 -0.83 -8.77
N PHE A 176 -6.95 -0.34 -7.55
CA PHE A 176 -6.64 -1.14 -6.38
C PHE A 176 -7.62 -0.70 -5.29
N ALA A 177 -8.72 -1.43 -5.13
CA ALA A 177 -9.70 -1.20 -4.09
C ALA A 177 -9.50 -2.23 -2.99
N PHE A 178 -9.76 -1.86 -1.74
CA PHE A 178 -9.77 -2.84 -0.66
C PHE A 178 -10.77 -2.47 0.43
N THR A 179 -11.17 -3.49 1.19
CA THR A 179 -11.89 -3.33 2.44
C THR A 179 -10.99 -3.76 3.59
N LEU A 180 -11.22 -3.13 4.73
CA LEU A 180 -10.47 -3.35 5.96
C LEU A 180 -11.45 -3.60 7.10
N GLU A 181 -11.18 -4.65 7.86
CA GLU A 181 -11.83 -4.98 9.12
C GLU A 181 -10.74 -5.22 10.16
N THR A 182 -11.02 -4.93 11.42
CA THR A 182 -10.06 -5.18 12.52
C THR A 182 -10.84 -5.47 13.78
N LYS A 183 -10.30 -6.34 14.64
CA LYS A 183 -10.91 -6.67 15.93
C LYS A 183 -10.90 -5.48 16.89
N LYS A 184 -9.84 -4.68 16.84
CA LYS A 184 -9.69 -3.49 17.67
C LYS A 184 -8.85 -2.44 16.94
N LEU A 185 -9.38 -1.24 16.85
CA LEU A 185 -8.66 -0.07 16.38
C LEU A 185 -8.32 0.82 17.59
N SER A 186 -7.03 1.04 17.81
CA SER A 186 -6.52 1.99 18.81
C SER A 186 -6.05 3.25 18.10
N LEU A 187 -6.53 4.40 18.53
CA LEU A 187 -6.20 5.70 17.96
C LEU A 187 -5.54 6.56 19.01
N ASN A 188 -4.38 7.14 18.70
CA ASN A 188 -3.77 8.16 19.53
C ASN A 188 -3.28 9.32 18.66
N PHE A 189 -3.83 10.49 18.92
CA PHE A 189 -3.48 11.74 18.25
C PHE A 189 -2.97 12.73 19.30
N GLU A 190 -1.69 13.08 19.20
CA GLU A 190 -1.07 14.07 20.07
C GLU A 190 -1.37 15.50 19.61
N ASN A 191 -1.24 16.47 20.52
CA ASN A 191 -1.42 17.90 20.23
C ASN A 191 -2.80 18.29 19.63
N LEU A 192 -3.85 17.51 19.93
CA LEU A 192 -5.22 17.92 19.67
C LEU A 192 -5.55 19.23 20.42
N PHE A 193 -6.37 20.08 19.81
CA PHE A 193 -6.83 21.36 20.37
C PHE A 193 -5.69 22.25 20.88
N ASN A 194 -4.62 22.38 20.08
CA ASN A 194 -3.42 23.16 20.40
C ASN A 194 -2.77 22.72 21.73
N GLY A 195 -2.77 21.42 22.01
CA GLY A 195 -2.10 20.85 23.17
C GLY A 195 -2.91 20.88 24.47
N ASN A 196 -4.20 21.20 24.42
CA ASN A 196 -5.07 21.07 25.58
C ASN A 196 -5.21 19.58 25.97
N LYS A 197 -4.55 19.20 27.07
CA LYS A 197 -4.47 17.80 27.51
C LYS A 197 -5.82 17.19 27.88
N GLU A 198 -6.71 17.96 28.48
CA GLU A 198 -8.03 17.48 28.89
C GLU A 198 -8.88 17.18 27.65
N LEU A 199 -9.05 18.16 26.77
CA LEU A 199 -9.82 17.99 25.53
C LEU A 199 -9.21 16.92 24.61
N GLY A 200 -7.88 16.89 24.50
CA GLY A 200 -7.17 15.89 23.71
C GLY A 200 -7.34 14.47 24.25
N SER A 201 -7.27 14.28 25.58
CA SER A 201 -7.50 12.97 26.21
C SER A 201 -8.96 12.53 26.06
N THR A 202 -9.91 13.43 26.28
CA THR A 202 -11.34 13.16 26.09
C THR A 202 -11.65 12.79 24.64
N MET A 203 -11.09 13.50 23.67
CA MET A 203 -11.30 13.20 22.25
C MET A 203 -10.68 11.87 21.86
N ASN A 204 -9.44 11.58 22.28
CA ASN A 204 -8.84 10.27 22.02
C ASN A 204 -9.68 9.14 22.65
N HIS A 205 -10.14 9.29 23.89
CA HIS A 205 -11.03 8.32 24.51
C HIS A 205 -12.31 8.11 23.69
N PHE A 206 -12.97 9.19 23.30
CA PHE A 206 -14.17 9.15 22.46
C PHE A 206 -13.92 8.43 21.11
N LEU A 207 -12.81 8.73 20.43
CA LEU A 207 -12.46 8.08 19.17
C LEU A 207 -12.22 6.58 19.33
N ASN A 208 -11.63 6.14 20.44
CA ASN A 208 -11.39 4.73 20.71
C ASN A 208 -12.70 3.98 21.04
N GLU A 209 -13.57 4.57 21.87
CA GLU A 209 -14.89 4.01 22.21
C GLU A 209 -15.79 3.86 20.98
N ASN A 210 -15.67 4.76 20.00
CA ASN A 210 -16.47 4.79 18.77
C ASN A 210 -15.67 4.36 17.53
N SER A 211 -14.57 3.63 17.73
CA SER A 211 -13.59 3.36 16.66
C SER A 211 -14.17 2.52 15.50
N ALA A 212 -15.15 1.66 15.78
CA ALA A 212 -15.82 0.85 14.77
C ALA A 212 -16.68 1.70 13.82
N GLU A 213 -17.48 2.63 14.37
CA GLU A 213 -18.29 3.58 13.62
C GLU A 213 -17.40 4.54 12.83
N VAL A 214 -16.35 5.08 13.46
CA VAL A 214 -15.38 5.96 12.78
C VAL A 214 -14.72 5.24 11.61
N LEU A 215 -14.23 4.01 11.82
CA LEU A 215 -13.65 3.22 10.74
C LEU A 215 -14.67 2.97 9.63
N LYS A 216 -15.89 2.54 9.96
CA LYS A 216 -16.95 2.26 8.98
C LYS A 216 -17.22 3.45 8.07
N GLU A 217 -17.33 4.65 8.64
CA GLU A 217 -17.58 5.88 7.87
C GLU A 217 -16.39 6.27 7.00
N LEU A 218 -15.15 6.06 7.48
CA LEU A 218 -13.94 6.43 6.75
C LEU A 218 -13.46 5.34 5.77
N LYS A 219 -14.02 4.14 5.78
CA LYS A 219 -13.63 3.01 4.92
C LYS A 219 -13.46 3.40 3.44
N PRO A 220 -14.40 4.14 2.80
CA PRO A 220 -14.24 4.55 1.41
C PRO A 220 -13.01 5.44 1.18
N ALA A 221 -12.85 6.49 1.99
CA ALA A 221 -11.71 7.40 1.88
C ALA A 221 -10.37 6.71 2.18
N ILE A 222 -10.35 5.77 3.14
CA ILE A 222 -9.19 4.91 3.42
C ILE A 222 -8.86 4.03 2.22
N SER A 223 -9.87 3.42 1.60
CA SER A 223 -9.71 2.59 0.41
C SER A 223 -9.11 3.39 -0.75
N ASP A 224 -9.63 4.59 -1.00
CA ASP A 224 -9.14 5.47 -2.07
C ASP A 224 -7.70 5.92 -1.82
N GLY A 225 -7.40 6.42 -0.61
CA GLY A 225 -6.07 6.93 -0.26
C GLY A 225 -4.98 5.86 -0.31
N PHE A 226 -5.16 4.76 0.41
CA PHE A 226 -4.19 3.66 0.42
C PHE A 226 -4.21 2.86 -0.89
N GLY A 227 -5.37 2.75 -1.54
CA GLY A 227 -5.50 2.08 -2.83
C GLY A 227 -4.61 2.72 -3.88
N GLU A 228 -4.53 4.06 -3.92
CA GLU A 228 -3.61 4.75 -4.81
C GLU A 228 -2.13 4.42 -4.51
N VAL A 229 -1.75 4.37 -3.23
CA VAL A 229 -0.40 3.99 -2.80
C VAL A 229 -0.07 2.56 -3.25
N PHE A 230 -0.95 1.61 -2.99
CA PHE A 230 -0.73 0.20 -3.37
C PHE A 230 -0.74 0.01 -4.89
N LYS A 231 -1.60 0.73 -5.62
CA LYS A 231 -1.61 0.76 -7.08
C LYS A 231 -0.27 1.24 -7.64
N GLN A 232 0.32 2.29 -7.06
CA GLN A 232 1.63 2.79 -7.48
C GLN A 232 2.74 1.76 -7.25
N ILE A 233 2.75 1.09 -6.10
CA ILE A 233 3.72 0.02 -5.79
C ILE A 233 3.57 -1.14 -6.77
N ALA A 234 2.34 -1.62 -7.00
CA ALA A 234 2.06 -2.68 -7.96
C ALA A 234 2.55 -2.30 -9.37
N ASN A 235 2.28 -1.07 -9.81
CA ASN A 235 2.74 -0.57 -11.10
C ASN A 235 4.26 -0.40 -11.20
N ARG A 236 5.01 -0.27 -10.10
CA ARG A 236 6.49 -0.32 -10.16
C ARG A 236 7.00 -1.70 -10.60
N VAL A 237 6.29 -2.76 -10.25
CA VAL A 237 6.57 -4.13 -10.73
C VAL A 237 6.08 -4.27 -12.18
N PHE A 238 4.78 -4.10 -12.39
CA PHE A 238 4.10 -4.45 -13.65
C PHE A 238 4.48 -3.58 -14.84
N SER A 239 4.99 -2.37 -14.61
CA SER A 239 5.49 -1.50 -15.68
C SER A 239 6.92 -1.81 -16.12
N LYS A 240 7.68 -2.60 -15.35
CA LYS A 240 9.07 -2.95 -15.62
C LYS A 240 9.23 -4.35 -16.21
N VAL A 241 8.39 -5.29 -15.78
CA VAL A 241 8.48 -6.69 -16.22
C VAL A 241 7.36 -7.01 -17.23
N PRO A 242 7.68 -7.57 -18.41
CA PRO A 242 6.68 -7.96 -19.40
C PRO A 242 5.68 -8.99 -18.86
N LEU A 243 4.42 -8.90 -19.30
CA LEU A 243 3.32 -9.75 -18.85
C LEU A 243 3.57 -11.25 -19.09
N ASP A 244 4.24 -11.62 -20.18
CA ASP A 244 4.60 -13.02 -20.48
C ASP A 244 5.69 -13.59 -19.54
N LYS A 245 6.39 -12.71 -18.80
CA LYS A 245 7.38 -13.10 -17.79
C LYS A 245 6.78 -13.17 -16.38
N ILE A 246 5.73 -12.39 -16.13
CA ILE A 246 4.99 -12.41 -14.86
C ILE A 246 3.96 -13.54 -14.87
N TYR A 247 3.25 -13.70 -15.98
CA TYR A 247 2.15 -14.63 -16.16
C TYR A 247 2.29 -15.39 -17.50
N PRO A 248 3.27 -16.32 -17.58
CA PRO A 248 3.55 -17.11 -18.77
C PRO A 248 2.41 -18.07 -19.14
N ASP A 249 2.46 -18.61 -20.35
CA ASP A 249 1.58 -19.70 -20.79
C ASP A 249 1.98 -21.05 -20.18
#